data_AF-A0A7N8YNY5-F1
#
_entry.id   AF-A0A7N8YNY5-F1
#
_cell.length_a   1.000
_cell.length_b   1.000
_cell.length_c   1.000
_cell.angle_alpha   90.00
_cell.angle_beta   90.00
_cell.angle_gamma   90.00
#
_symmetry.space_group_name_H-M   'P 1'
#
loop_
_entity.id
_entity.type
_entity.pdbx_description
1 polymer ?
#
loop_
_entity_poly.entity_id
_entity_poly.type
_entity_poly.pdbx_seq_one_letter_code
_entity_poly.pdbx_strand_id
1 'polypeptide(L)'
;MVRWFHPNITGIEAEQLLLTRGVHGSFLARPSKSNPGDFTLSVRRNDEVTHIKIQNSGDYYDLYGGEKFATLAELVQYYTEQQDLLRERNGHVIELKYPLNCKDPTSERWYHGHLSGRDAEKLLTEKGKAGSFLVRESQSKPGDFVLSVLTNEEKHENVDRKTKVTHVMIRYQQEGKYDVGGGERFDTLADLVDHYKKNPMVEKSGIVVHLKQPFNATRINAANIENRVRELNKVADNSEKPKQGFWEEFEVLQQQECKLLYPRKEGQKPENKSKNRYKNILPCESCSNLPFPVSPASCGNNDTNSQCTGLKKTSLETGKVFIATQGCLQNTVIDFWKMVYQENTHVIVMTTKEMERGRNKCVCYWPDLHATKEFGKVLVRNIDERPAQDYILRKLEKEPVRHIWHYQYLSWPDHGVPNEPGGVLWFLEEVNRTQSTIPDTGPIVVHCSAGIGRTGTIIVIDILIDIINRQGLDCDIDIPKTIQRVRQQRSGMVQTEAQYKFIYMAVQQYIDTAQKRLEEEQRNKMKEREYSNIKYPQMTNSRSKTNMTSSRSSSV
;
A
#
# COMPACT_ATOMS: atom_id res chain seq x y z
N MET A 1 -14.54 8.60 -2.68
CA MET A 1 -13.57 7.75 -3.43
C MET A 1 -14.40 7.02 -4.47
N VAL A 2 -14.18 7.13 -5.80
CA VAL A 2 -15.02 6.53 -6.88
C VAL A 2 -14.17 5.84 -7.97
N ARG A 3 -12.90 5.51 -7.69
CA ARG A 3 -12.10 4.67 -8.60
C ARG A 3 -12.71 3.27 -8.80
N TRP A 4 -13.66 2.86 -7.95
CA TRP A 4 -14.47 1.64 -8.10
C TRP A 4 -15.54 1.68 -9.20
N PHE A 5 -15.71 2.79 -9.90
CA PHE A 5 -16.66 2.89 -11.01
C PHE A 5 -16.02 2.45 -12.32
N HIS A 6 -16.58 1.42 -12.95
CA HIS A 6 -16.12 0.88 -14.22
C HIS A 6 -17.14 1.21 -15.32
N PRO A 7 -16.87 2.19 -16.21
CA PRO A 7 -17.88 2.70 -17.14
C PRO A 7 -18.25 1.70 -18.24
N ASN A 8 -17.34 0.80 -18.63
CA ASN A 8 -17.46 0.04 -19.88
C ASN A 8 -17.54 -1.49 -19.72
N ILE A 9 -17.73 -2.01 -18.49
CA ILE A 9 -17.72 -3.46 -18.24
C ILE A 9 -19.13 -4.07 -18.15
N THR A 10 -19.27 -5.31 -18.59
CA THR A 10 -20.46 -6.16 -18.45
C THR A 10 -20.58 -6.75 -17.04
N GLY A 11 -21.71 -7.39 -16.74
CA GLY A 11 -21.85 -8.19 -15.51
C GLY A 11 -20.90 -9.37 -15.44
N ILE A 12 -20.69 -10.06 -16.56
CA ILE A 12 -19.79 -11.21 -16.67
C ILE A 12 -18.33 -10.78 -16.45
N GLU A 13 -17.90 -9.69 -17.08
CA GLU A 13 -16.55 -9.14 -16.87
C GLU A 13 -16.35 -8.64 -15.44
N ALA A 14 -17.37 -8.03 -14.83
CA ALA A 14 -17.33 -7.61 -13.42
C ALA A 14 -17.17 -8.80 -12.47
N GLU A 15 -17.92 -9.88 -12.69
CA GLU A 15 -17.81 -11.12 -11.92
C GLU A 15 -16.41 -11.73 -12.06
N GLN A 16 -15.90 -11.84 -13.28
CA GLN A 16 -14.54 -12.30 -13.54
C GLN A 16 -13.50 -11.44 -12.82
N LEU A 17 -13.57 -10.10 -12.93
CA LEU A 17 -12.63 -9.19 -12.26
C LEU A 17 -12.65 -9.34 -10.74
N LEU A 18 -13.83 -9.41 -10.13
CA LEU A 18 -13.98 -9.56 -8.68
C LEU A 18 -13.44 -10.91 -8.18
N LEU A 19 -13.77 -12.01 -8.86
CA LEU A 19 -13.32 -13.35 -8.49
C LEU A 19 -11.82 -13.56 -8.72
N THR A 20 -11.25 -12.87 -9.70
CA THR A 20 -9.84 -13.01 -10.03
C THR A 20 -8.95 -12.07 -9.23
N ARG A 21 -9.28 -10.78 -9.15
CA ARG A 21 -8.38 -9.75 -8.60
C ARG A 21 -8.81 -9.20 -7.24
N GLY A 22 -10.08 -9.38 -6.88
CA GLY A 22 -10.62 -8.96 -5.58
C GLY A 22 -10.41 -10.00 -4.48
N VAL A 23 -10.80 -9.62 -3.27
CA VAL A 23 -10.94 -10.48 -2.08
C VAL A 23 -12.38 -10.41 -1.55
N HIS A 24 -12.74 -11.18 -0.52
CA HIS A 24 -14.05 -11.07 0.14
C HIS A 24 -14.33 -9.62 0.56
N GLY A 25 -15.53 -9.11 0.26
CA GLY A 25 -15.91 -7.72 0.51
C GLY A 25 -15.42 -6.73 -0.55
N SER A 26 -14.78 -7.23 -1.63
CA SER A 26 -14.43 -6.38 -2.77
C SER A 26 -15.66 -5.98 -3.56
N PHE A 27 -15.72 -4.74 -4.03
CA PHE A 27 -16.86 -4.25 -4.79
C PHE A 27 -16.49 -3.31 -5.92
N LEU A 28 -17.35 -3.22 -6.91
CA LEU A 28 -17.28 -2.22 -7.98
C LEU A 28 -18.68 -1.81 -8.42
N ALA A 29 -18.82 -0.63 -8.99
CA ALA A 29 -20.08 -0.21 -9.63
C ALA A 29 -19.87 -0.01 -11.13
N ARG A 30 -20.94 -0.20 -11.90
CA ARG A 30 -20.92 -0.09 -13.36
C ARG A 30 -22.29 0.30 -13.89
N PRO A 31 -22.40 0.84 -15.12
CA PRO A 31 -23.69 0.99 -15.79
C PRO A 31 -24.43 -0.35 -15.95
N SER A 32 -25.76 -0.30 -15.90
CA SER A 32 -26.61 -1.46 -16.17
C SER A 32 -26.76 -1.67 -17.68
N LYS A 33 -26.38 -2.86 -18.17
CA LYS A 33 -26.63 -3.24 -19.58
C LYS A 33 -28.07 -3.72 -19.82
N SER A 34 -28.76 -4.20 -18.79
CA SER A 34 -30.14 -4.68 -18.93
C SER A 34 -31.16 -3.55 -18.88
N ASN A 35 -30.86 -2.48 -18.14
CA ASN A 35 -31.70 -1.28 -18.04
C ASN A 35 -30.84 -0.02 -18.30
N PRO A 36 -30.82 0.52 -19.53
CA PRO A 36 -30.07 1.75 -19.83
C PRO A 36 -30.52 2.91 -18.93
N GLY A 37 -29.56 3.61 -18.31
CA GLY A 37 -29.80 4.70 -17.36
C GLY A 37 -29.63 4.28 -15.89
N ASP A 38 -29.84 3.00 -15.57
CA ASP A 38 -29.60 2.44 -14.24
C ASP A 38 -28.12 2.05 -14.06
N PHE A 39 -27.73 1.77 -12.81
CA PHE A 39 -26.42 1.26 -12.44
C PHE A 39 -26.52 -0.10 -11.75
N THR A 40 -25.39 -0.76 -11.57
CA THR A 40 -25.28 -2.03 -10.85
C THR A 40 -24.05 -2.02 -9.96
N LEU A 41 -24.24 -2.31 -8.66
CA LEU A 41 -23.19 -2.57 -7.70
C LEU A 41 -22.90 -4.07 -7.66
N SER A 42 -21.68 -4.46 -7.99
CA SER A 42 -21.23 -5.86 -7.97
C SER A 42 -20.31 -6.07 -6.78
N VAL A 43 -20.61 -7.05 -5.93
CA VAL A 43 -19.91 -7.28 -4.66
C VAL A 43 -19.48 -8.74 -4.55
N ARG A 44 -18.20 -8.98 -4.27
CA ARG A 44 -17.67 -10.31 -3.99
C ARG A 44 -17.92 -10.71 -2.55
N ARG A 45 -18.53 -11.88 -2.40
CA ARG A 45 -18.78 -12.53 -1.11
C ARG A 45 -18.19 -13.94 -1.17
N ASN A 46 -17.05 -14.13 -0.50
CA ASN A 46 -16.29 -15.37 -0.55
C ASN A 46 -15.92 -15.71 -2.01
N ASP A 47 -16.52 -16.77 -2.54
CA ASP A 47 -16.30 -17.28 -3.89
C ASP A 47 -17.44 -16.98 -4.87
N GLU A 48 -18.39 -16.13 -4.46
CA GLU A 48 -19.54 -15.71 -5.28
C GLU A 48 -19.57 -14.19 -5.47
N VAL A 49 -20.28 -13.74 -6.52
CA VAL A 49 -20.50 -12.30 -6.79
C VAL A 49 -22.00 -12.02 -6.83
N THR A 50 -22.43 -11.07 -6.00
CA THR A 50 -23.81 -10.58 -6.00
C THR A 50 -23.90 -9.29 -6.80
N HIS A 51 -24.92 -9.16 -7.66
CA HIS A 51 -25.21 -7.93 -8.40
C HIS A 51 -26.47 -7.26 -7.88
N ILE A 52 -26.33 -5.99 -7.48
CA ILE A 52 -27.40 -5.20 -6.86
C ILE A 52 -27.73 -4.03 -7.79
N LYS A 53 -28.98 -3.95 -8.23
CA LYS A 53 -29.45 -2.87 -9.12
C LYS A 53 -29.54 -1.56 -8.35
N ILE A 54 -29.09 -0.48 -8.98
CA ILE A 54 -29.23 0.89 -8.51
C ILE A 54 -30.08 1.64 -9.53
N GLN A 55 -31.25 2.12 -9.13
CA GLN A 55 -32.11 2.90 -10.01
C GLN A 55 -31.67 4.36 -10.01
N ASN A 56 -31.70 4.98 -11.19
CA ASN A 56 -31.49 6.42 -11.34
C ASN A 56 -32.73 7.03 -12.00
N SER A 57 -33.53 7.76 -11.21
CA SER A 57 -34.74 8.41 -11.68
C SER A 57 -34.47 9.77 -12.35
N GLY A 58 -33.23 10.25 -12.33
CA GLY A 58 -32.84 11.62 -12.70
C GLY A 58 -32.82 12.59 -11.52
N ASP A 59 -33.55 12.29 -10.44
CA ASP A 59 -33.61 13.09 -9.22
C ASP A 59 -32.76 12.52 -8.07
N TYR A 60 -32.60 11.19 -8.03
CA TYR A 60 -31.85 10.49 -6.98
C TYR A 60 -31.42 9.09 -7.44
N TYR A 61 -30.45 8.54 -6.71
CA TYR A 61 -30.00 7.16 -6.81
C TYR A 61 -30.60 6.35 -5.66
N ASP A 62 -31.22 5.21 -5.97
CA ASP A 62 -31.75 4.30 -4.94
C ASP A 62 -31.27 2.86 -5.12
N LEU A 63 -31.23 2.13 -4.00
CA LEU A 63 -30.96 0.70 -3.94
C LEU A 63 -32.27 -0.05 -3.66
N TYR A 64 -33.08 -0.26 -4.69
CA TYR A 64 -34.25 -1.17 -4.69
C TYR A 64 -35.19 -1.00 -3.48
N GLY A 65 -35.55 0.26 -3.15
CA GLY A 65 -36.44 0.60 -2.03
C GLY A 65 -35.73 0.92 -0.69
N GLY A 66 -34.41 1.07 -0.69
CA GLY A 66 -33.62 1.59 0.43
C GLY A 66 -33.58 3.13 0.51
N GLU A 67 -32.52 3.64 1.13
CA GLU A 67 -32.23 5.07 1.23
C GLU A 67 -31.96 5.71 -0.16
N LYS A 68 -32.21 7.00 -0.28
CA LYS A 68 -32.05 7.77 -1.53
C LYS A 68 -30.85 8.72 -1.42
N PHE A 69 -30.05 8.79 -2.48
CA PHE A 69 -28.80 9.56 -2.50
C PHE A 69 -28.73 10.52 -3.69
N ALA A 70 -28.04 11.65 -3.54
CA ALA A 70 -27.90 12.63 -4.62
C ALA A 70 -26.83 12.20 -5.64
N THR A 71 -25.80 11.47 -5.20
CA THR A 71 -24.77 10.92 -6.10
C THR A 71 -24.49 9.45 -5.80
N LEU A 72 -24.05 8.71 -6.83
CA LEU A 72 -23.55 7.33 -6.67
C LEU A 72 -22.39 7.25 -5.66
N ALA A 73 -21.58 8.31 -5.56
CA ALA A 73 -20.48 8.39 -4.62
C ALA A 73 -20.94 8.41 -3.16
N GLU A 74 -21.97 9.20 -2.86
CA GLU A 74 -22.59 9.26 -1.53
C GLU A 74 -23.24 7.93 -1.16
N LEU A 75 -23.95 7.30 -2.10
CA LEU A 75 -24.54 5.97 -1.91
C LEU A 75 -23.49 4.95 -1.48
N VAL A 76 -22.39 4.84 -2.22
CA VAL A 76 -21.33 3.87 -1.88
C VAL A 76 -20.65 4.25 -0.58
N GLN A 77 -20.38 5.54 -0.34
CA GLN A 77 -19.77 5.98 0.92
C GLN A 77 -20.63 5.59 2.13
N TYR A 78 -21.94 5.83 2.07
CA TYR A 78 -22.88 5.48 3.13
C TYR A 78 -22.83 3.99 3.48
N TYR A 79 -22.92 3.10 2.49
CA TYR A 79 -22.88 1.65 2.72
C TYR A 79 -21.49 1.09 3.02
N THR A 80 -20.42 1.85 2.71
CA THR A 80 -19.05 1.50 3.13
C THR A 80 -18.83 1.84 4.61
N GLU A 81 -19.39 2.95 5.08
CA GLU A 81 -19.32 3.39 6.49
C GLU A 81 -20.29 2.61 7.40
N GLN A 82 -21.42 2.14 6.86
CA GLN A 82 -22.47 1.44 7.61
C GLN A 82 -22.66 0.00 7.09
N GLN A 83 -21.71 -0.88 7.44
CA GLN A 83 -21.61 -2.24 6.88
C GLN A 83 -22.81 -3.17 7.19
N ASP A 84 -23.60 -2.90 8.21
CA ASP A 84 -24.71 -3.78 8.65
C ASP A 84 -26.06 -3.55 7.92
N LEU A 85 -26.14 -2.49 7.09
CA LEU A 85 -27.39 -2.04 6.49
C LEU A 85 -27.70 -2.67 5.13
N LEU A 86 -26.68 -3.00 4.33
CA LEU A 86 -26.89 -3.57 3.01
C LEU A 86 -27.16 -5.08 3.14
N ARG A 87 -28.37 -5.54 2.79
CA ARG A 87 -28.80 -6.93 2.97
C ARG A 87 -29.42 -7.52 1.72
N GLU A 88 -29.23 -8.82 1.54
CA GLU A 88 -29.94 -9.60 0.53
C GLU A 88 -31.38 -9.90 0.94
N ARG A 89 -32.18 -10.39 -0.02
CA ARG A 89 -33.56 -10.86 0.23
C ARG A 89 -33.66 -12.00 1.25
N ASN A 90 -32.58 -12.76 1.43
CA ASN A 90 -32.46 -13.83 2.43
C ASN A 90 -32.03 -13.31 3.83
N GLY A 91 -31.80 -12.00 3.99
CA GLY A 91 -31.41 -11.35 5.24
C GLY A 91 -29.91 -11.30 5.51
N HIS A 92 -29.07 -11.92 4.67
CA HIS A 92 -27.62 -11.89 4.83
C HIS A 92 -27.03 -10.50 4.55
N VAL A 93 -26.07 -10.08 5.37
CA VAL A 93 -25.36 -8.79 5.23
C VAL A 93 -24.37 -8.84 4.07
N ILE A 94 -24.32 -7.74 3.31
CA ILE A 94 -23.38 -7.50 2.22
C ILE A 94 -22.43 -6.38 2.66
N GLU A 95 -21.17 -6.72 2.89
CA GLU A 95 -20.18 -5.75 3.35
C GLU A 95 -19.41 -5.14 2.17
N LEU A 96 -19.40 -3.81 2.07
CA LEU A 96 -18.54 -3.07 1.13
C LEU A 96 -17.23 -2.71 1.84
N LYS A 97 -16.18 -3.50 1.62
CA LYS A 97 -14.88 -3.33 2.31
C LYS A 97 -13.81 -2.75 1.41
N TYR A 98 -13.62 -3.33 0.22
CA TYR A 98 -12.47 -3.02 -0.62
C TYR A 98 -12.93 -2.58 -2.03
N PRO A 99 -12.81 -1.30 -2.41
CA PRO A 99 -13.13 -0.89 -3.77
C PRO A 99 -12.15 -1.53 -4.76
N LEU A 100 -12.67 -2.27 -5.75
CA LEU A 100 -11.88 -2.80 -6.86
C LEU A 100 -11.76 -1.72 -7.94
N ASN A 101 -10.61 -1.07 -8.01
CA ASN A 101 -10.47 0.12 -8.84
C ASN A 101 -10.41 -0.22 -10.34
N CYS A 102 -10.95 0.69 -11.15
CA CYS A 102 -10.78 0.69 -12.60
C CYS A 102 -9.35 1.06 -12.96
N LYS A 103 -8.91 0.64 -14.15
CA LYS A 103 -7.61 1.07 -14.69
C LYS A 103 -7.67 2.57 -14.98
N ASP A 104 -6.63 3.29 -14.57
CA ASP A 104 -6.52 4.71 -14.89
C ASP A 104 -6.58 4.94 -16.42
N PRO A 105 -7.31 5.96 -16.91
CA PRO A 105 -7.41 6.28 -18.33
C PRO A 105 -6.10 6.84 -18.92
N THR A 106 -5.13 7.16 -18.07
CA THR A 106 -3.80 7.66 -18.46
C THR A 106 -2.76 7.34 -17.39
N SER A 107 -1.49 7.19 -17.79
CA SER A 107 -0.33 7.05 -16.88
C SER A 107 0.20 8.40 -16.39
N GLU A 108 -0.33 9.51 -16.91
CA GLU A 108 0.15 10.85 -16.68
C GLU A 108 0.03 11.30 -15.21
N ARG A 109 1.08 11.96 -14.70
CA ARG A 109 1.19 12.36 -13.29
C ARG A 109 0.15 13.41 -12.87
N TRP A 110 -0.39 14.21 -13.80
CA TRP A 110 -1.43 15.23 -13.51
C TRP A 110 -2.83 14.65 -13.34
N TYR A 111 -3.02 13.34 -13.52
CA TYR A 111 -4.29 12.68 -13.28
C TYR A 111 -4.42 12.24 -11.81
N HIS A 112 -5.46 12.70 -11.13
CA HIS A 112 -5.72 12.41 -9.72
C HIS A 112 -6.78 11.31 -9.53
N GLY A 113 -7.44 10.88 -10.59
CA GLY A 113 -8.60 9.99 -10.51
C GLY A 113 -9.70 10.63 -9.68
N HIS A 114 -10.23 9.89 -8.71
CA HIS A 114 -11.26 10.42 -7.83
C HIS A 114 -10.77 11.50 -6.85
N LEU A 115 -11.01 12.76 -7.20
CA LEU A 115 -10.79 13.93 -6.36
C LEU A 115 -12.04 14.82 -6.43
N SER A 116 -12.53 15.29 -5.28
CA SER A 116 -13.69 16.19 -5.28
C SER A 116 -13.32 17.56 -5.84
N GLY A 117 -14.30 18.32 -6.33
CA GLY A 117 -14.07 19.69 -6.76
C GLY A 117 -13.47 20.54 -5.63
N ARG A 118 -14.07 20.44 -4.43
CA ARG A 118 -13.62 21.14 -3.23
C ARG A 118 -12.19 20.78 -2.81
N ASP A 119 -11.82 19.49 -2.86
CA ASP A 119 -10.46 19.07 -2.52
C ASP A 119 -9.45 19.51 -3.59
N ALA A 120 -9.84 19.49 -4.87
CA ALA A 120 -9.02 20.02 -5.96
C ALA A 120 -8.77 21.51 -5.79
N GLU A 121 -9.80 22.30 -5.45
CA GLU A 121 -9.68 23.72 -5.14
C GLU A 121 -8.71 23.96 -3.99
N LYS A 122 -8.88 23.21 -2.89
CA LYS A 122 -8.02 23.29 -1.72
C LYS A 122 -6.56 22.98 -2.07
N LEU A 123 -6.30 21.88 -2.77
CA LEU A 123 -4.95 21.46 -3.16
C LEU A 123 -4.26 22.49 -4.07
N LEU A 124 -4.97 22.96 -5.10
CA LEU A 124 -4.44 23.94 -6.04
C LEU A 124 -4.20 25.29 -5.35
N THR A 125 -5.08 25.72 -4.44
CA THR A 125 -4.92 27.00 -3.73
C THR A 125 -3.79 26.94 -2.70
N GLU A 126 -3.66 25.84 -1.95
CA GLU A 126 -2.66 25.71 -0.88
C GLU A 126 -1.24 25.43 -1.40
N LYS A 127 -1.13 24.70 -2.52
CA LYS A 127 0.16 24.16 -3.00
C LYS A 127 0.46 24.47 -4.46
N GLY A 128 -0.55 24.89 -5.24
CA GLY A 128 -0.38 25.22 -6.63
C GLY A 128 0.17 26.64 -6.84
N LYS A 129 0.68 26.87 -8.04
CA LYS A 129 1.03 28.19 -8.58
C LYS A 129 0.08 28.56 -9.72
N ALA A 130 -0.01 29.83 -10.09
CA ALA A 130 -0.83 30.25 -11.24
C ALA A 130 -0.51 29.42 -12.50
N GLY A 131 -1.54 28.90 -13.15
CA GLY A 131 -1.43 27.97 -14.28
C GLY A 131 -1.18 26.51 -13.89
N SER A 132 -1.27 26.17 -12.60
CA SER A 132 -1.22 24.76 -12.16
C SER A 132 -2.54 24.08 -12.50
N PHE A 133 -2.47 22.89 -13.06
CA PHE A 133 -3.66 22.15 -13.45
C PHE A 133 -3.61 20.68 -12.99
N LEU A 134 -4.78 20.09 -12.82
CA LEU A 134 -4.96 18.66 -12.60
C LEU A 134 -6.22 18.18 -13.32
N VAL A 135 -6.28 16.88 -13.64
CA VAL A 135 -7.48 16.22 -14.14
C VAL A 135 -7.98 15.22 -13.12
N ARG A 136 -9.30 15.19 -12.93
CA ARG A 136 -10.00 14.34 -11.97
C ARG A 136 -11.28 13.78 -12.58
N GLU A 137 -11.85 12.75 -11.98
CA GLU A 137 -13.17 12.23 -12.34
C GLU A 137 -14.28 13.23 -11.99
N SER A 138 -15.34 13.24 -12.80
CA SER A 138 -16.55 14.00 -12.53
C SER A 138 -17.43 13.30 -11.49
N GLN A 139 -17.75 14.00 -10.40
CA GLN A 139 -18.66 13.49 -9.37
C GLN A 139 -20.13 13.69 -9.75
N SER A 140 -20.43 14.69 -10.58
CA SER A 140 -21.80 15.00 -11.02
C SER A 140 -22.26 14.15 -12.21
N LYS A 141 -21.31 13.72 -13.06
CA LYS A 141 -21.59 12.88 -14.23
C LYS A 141 -20.60 11.70 -14.26
N PRO A 142 -20.97 10.53 -13.73
CA PRO A 142 -20.11 9.35 -13.75
C PRO A 142 -19.67 8.98 -15.18
N GLY A 143 -18.37 8.76 -15.38
CA GLY A 143 -17.76 8.49 -16.68
C GLY A 143 -17.12 9.72 -17.36
N ASP A 144 -17.53 10.93 -16.98
CA ASP A 144 -16.89 12.18 -17.42
C ASP A 144 -15.73 12.57 -16.49
N PHE A 145 -14.94 13.54 -16.93
CA PHE A 145 -13.77 14.08 -16.22
C PHE A 145 -13.87 15.59 -16.05
N VAL A 146 -13.00 16.17 -15.22
CA VAL A 146 -12.91 17.61 -14.98
C VAL A 146 -11.45 18.04 -14.96
N LEU A 147 -11.10 19.01 -15.79
CA LEU A 147 -9.84 19.74 -15.76
C LEU A 147 -9.97 20.91 -14.79
N SER A 148 -9.22 20.87 -13.69
CA SER A 148 -9.22 21.93 -12.66
C SER A 148 -7.93 22.72 -12.76
N VAL A 149 -8.03 24.05 -12.90
CA VAL A 149 -6.88 24.93 -13.19
C VAL A 149 -6.88 26.12 -12.26
N LEU A 150 -5.74 26.41 -11.62
CA LEU A 150 -5.55 27.63 -10.84
C LEU A 150 -5.29 28.82 -11.77
N THR A 151 -6.26 29.69 -11.94
CA THR A 151 -6.21 30.91 -12.74
C THR A 151 -5.99 32.14 -11.86
N ASN A 152 -5.44 33.20 -12.44
CA ASN A 152 -5.38 34.52 -11.80
C ASN A 152 -6.61 35.32 -12.24
N GLU A 153 -7.35 35.91 -11.31
CA GLU A 153 -8.32 36.95 -11.68
C GLU A 153 -7.57 38.22 -12.12
N GLU A 154 -7.95 38.80 -13.26
CA GLU A 154 -7.51 40.14 -13.62
C GLU A 154 -8.44 41.21 -13.02
N LYS A 155 -7.82 42.08 -12.22
CA LYS A 155 -8.19 43.43 -11.75
C LYS A 155 -9.68 43.83 -11.72
N HIS A 156 -10.18 44.06 -10.52
CA HIS A 156 -10.84 45.33 -10.20
C HIS A 156 -9.91 46.16 -9.32
N GLU A 157 -9.82 47.46 -9.60
CA GLU A 157 -8.91 48.39 -8.92
C GLU A 157 -9.03 48.29 -7.38
N ASN A 158 -7.89 48.19 -6.71
CA ASN A 158 -7.70 48.26 -5.25
C ASN A 158 -8.07 47.06 -4.36
N VAL A 159 -8.11 45.82 -4.85
CA VAL A 159 -8.13 44.63 -3.96
C VAL A 159 -7.13 43.57 -4.44
N ASP A 160 -6.46 42.90 -3.48
CA ASP A 160 -5.45 41.86 -3.70
C ASP A 160 -5.81 40.87 -4.82
N ARG A 161 -4.79 40.47 -5.62
CA ARG A 161 -4.91 39.43 -6.66
C ARG A 161 -5.46 38.14 -6.05
N LYS A 162 -6.74 37.85 -6.27
CA LYS A 162 -7.34 36.60 -5.81
C LYS A 162 -7.13 35.51 -6.87
N THR A 163 -6.48 34.43 -6.48
CA THR A 163 -6.39 33.22 -7.30
C THR A 163 -7.72 32.48 -7.24
N LYS A 164 -8.21 32.02 -8.39
CA LYS A 164 -9.45 31.24 -8.50
C LYS A 164 -9.13 29.90 -9.15
N VAL A 165 -9.90 28.87 -8.81
CA VAL A 165 -9.82 27.59 -9.51
C VAL A 165 -10.98 27.50 -10.50
N THR A 166 -10.64 27.31 -11.77
CA THR A 166 -11.60 27.12 -12.85
C THR A 166 -11.74 25.62 -13.12
N HIS A 167 -12.98 25.14 -13.23
CA HIS A 167 -13.30 23.75 -13.54
C HIS A 167 -13.91 23.62 -14.93
N VAL A 168 -13.22 22.91 -15.83
CA VAL A 168 -13.67 22.64 -17.19
C VAL A 168 -14.11 21.18 -17.29
N MET A 169 -15.36 20.95 -17.70
CA MET A 169 -15.89 19.60 -17.88
C MET A 169 -15.27 18.96 -19.13
N ILE A 170 -14.77 17.73 -18.99
CA ILE A 170 -14.32 16.88 -20.09
C ILE A 170 -15.33 15.74 -20.22
N ARG A 171 -16.01 15.67 -21.35
CA ARG A 171 -17.00 14.65 -21.66
C ARG A 171 -16.34 13.45 -22.32
N TYR A 172 -16.75 12.24 -21.94
CA TYR A 172 -16.41 11.03 -22.67
C TYR A 172 -17.59 10.60 -23.54
N GLN A 173 -17.43 10.68 -24.86
CA GLN A 173 -18.50 10.38 -25.81
C GLN A 173 -18.60 8.88 -26.11
N GLN A 174 -19.78 8.44 -26.60
CA GLN A 174 -20.06 7.05 -26.96
C GLN A 174 -19.11 6.49 -28.04
N GLU A 175 -18.51 7.35 -28.86
CA GLU A 175 -17.50 7.00 -29.86
C GLU A 175 -16.10 6.74 -29.28
N GLY A 176 -15.93 6.82 -27.95
CA GLY A 176 -14.66 6.59 -27.27
C GLY A 176 -13.70 7.79 -27.30
N LYS A 177 -14.21 9.00 -27.52
CA LYS A 177 -13.43 10.23 -27.63
C LYS A 177 -13.73 11.23 -26.52
N TYR A 178 -12.78 12.13 -26.25
CA TYR A 178 -12.84 13.17 -25.23
C TYR A 178 -13.04 14.55 -25.84
N ASP A 179 -13.87 15.39 -25.23
CA ASP A 179 -14.06 16.80 -25.60
C ASP A 179 -14.44 17.68 -24.39
N VAL A 180 -14.42 19.01 -24.53
CA VAL A 180 -14.71 19.96 -23.43
C VAL A 180 -16.05 20.69 -23.56
N GLY A 181 -16.99 20.18 -24.36
CA GLY A 181 -18.28 20.84 -24.62
C GLY A 181 -18.50 21.22 -26.08
N GLY A 182 -17.43 21.31 -26.87
CA GLY A 182 -17.42 21.66 -28.29
C GLY A 182 -15.99 21.75 -28.84
N GLY A 183 -15.84 21.95 -30.15
CA GLY A 183 -14.55 22.00 -30.82
C GLY A 183 -14.01 20.62 -31.22
N GLU A 184 -12.69 20.45 -31.13
CA GLU A 184 -12.00 19.21 -31.47
C GLU A 184 -12.31 18.07 -30.49
N ARG A 185 -12.26 16.83 -30.99
CA ARG A 185 -12.40 15.60 -30.22
C ARG A 185 -11.07 14.86 -30.21
N PHE A 186 -10.70 14.31 -29.07
CA PHE A 186 -9.39 13.69 -28.83
C PHE A 186 -9.53 12.20 -28.51
N ASP A 187 -8.55 11.40 -28.93
CA ASP A 187 -8.56 9.95 -28.67
C ASP A 187 -8.12 9.62 -27.23
N THR A 188 -7.26 10.46 -26.63
CA THR A 188 -6.83 10.29 -25.23
C THR A 188 -6.94 11.58 -24.43
N LEU A 189 -7.02 11.46 -23.10
CA LEU A 189 -6.92 12.60 -22.19
C LEU A 189 -5.58 13.34 -22.32
N ALA A 190 -4.50 12.63 -22.67
CA ALA A 190 -3.19 13.23 -22.87
C ALA A 190 -3.18 14.15 -24.10
N ASP A 191 -3.74 13.70 -25.22
CA ASP A 191 -3.85 14.51 -26.44
C ASP A 191 -4.69 15.77 -26.19
N LEU A 192 -5.80 15.63 -25.46
CA LEU A 192 -6.65 16.75 -25.07
C LEU A 192 -5.85 17.78 -24.25
N VAL A 193 -5.13 17.33 -23.21
CA VAL A 193 -4.35 18.21 -22.34
C VAL A 193 -3.21 18.88 -23.12
N ASP A 194 -2.50 18.14 -23.97
CA ASP A 194 -1.39 18.69 -24.76
C ASP A 194 -1.85 19.69 -25.83
N HIS A 195 -3.03 19.48 -26.42
CA HIS A 195 -3.67 20.47 -27.27
C HIS A 195 -3.93 21.76 -26.48
N TYR A 196 -4.61 21.69 -25.33
CA TYR A 196 -4.98 22.87 -24.54
C TYR A 196 -3.82 23.52 -23.76
N LYS A 197 -2.67 22.84 -23.63
CA LYS A 197 -1.41 23.48 -23.23
C LYS A 197 -0.89 24.45 -24.29
N LYS A 198 -1.00 24.08 -25.57
CA LYS A 198 -0.56 24.90 -26.71
C LYS A 198 -1.59 25.95 -27.10
N ASN A 199 -2.88 25.62 -26.95
CA ASN A 199 -4.02 26.45 -27.30
C ASN A 199 -4.87 26.73 -26.05
N PRO A 200 -4.55 27.75 -25.22
CA PRO A 200 -5.28 28.04 -23.98
C PRO A 200 -6.77 28.30 -24.22
N MET A 201 -7.62 27.76 -23.36
CA MET A 201 -9.07 28.01 -23.40
C MET A 201 -9.38 29.43 -22.89
N VAL A 202 -10.47 30.02 -23.36
CA VAL A 202 -10.96 31.33 -22.89
C VAL A 202 -12.37 31.16 -22.32
N GLU A 203 -12.56 31.54 -21.06
CA GLU A 203 -13.87 31.54 -20.40
C GLU A 203 -14.73 32.67 -20.95
N LYS A 204 -16.08 32.54 -20.90
CA LYS A 204 -17.01 33.62 -21.30
C LYS A 204 -16.80 34.93 -20.54
N SER A 205 -16.22 34.87 -19.35
CA SER A 205 -15.80 36.01 -18.53
C SER A 205 -14.60 36.79 -19.12
N GLY A 206 -13.90 36.21 -20.11
CA GLY A 206 -12.66 36.74 -20.67
C GLY A 206 -11.38 36.15 -20.05
N ILE A 207 -11.50 35.32 -19.00
CA ILE A 207 -10.33 34.72 -18.35
C ILE A 207 -9.69 33.66 -19.24
N VAL A 208 -8.38 33.77 -19.48
CA VAL A 208 -7.60 32.78 -20.22
C VAL A 208 -7.10 31.68 -19.29
N VAL A 209 -7.47 30.44 -19.58
CA VAL A 209 -7.12 29.24 -18.82
C VAL A 209 -5.82 28.65 -19.37
N HIS A 210 -4.70 29.07 -18.79
CA HIS A 210 -3.39 28.54 -19.17
C HIS A 210 -3.01 27.28 -18.40
N LEU A 211 -2.72 26.20 -19.13
CA LEU A 211 -2.15 24.96 -18.58
C LEU A 211 -0.62 25.06 -18.58
N LYS A 212 -0.04 25.69 -17.54
CA LYS A 212 1.40 25.96 -17.49
C LYS A 212 2.20 24.80 -16.90
N GLN A 213 1.79 24.32 -15.72
CA GLN A 213 2.48 23.23 -15.05
C GLN A 213 1.50 22.21 -14.46
N PRO A 214 1.80 20.90 -14.56
CA PRO A 214 0.98 19.88 -13.94
C PRO A 214 1.08 19.91 -12.42
N PHE A 215 -0.04 19.76 -11.74
CA PHE A 215 -0.09 19.47 -10.30
C PHE A 215 -0.09 17.94 -10.15
N ASN A 216 1.07 17.36 -9.86
CA ASN A 216 1.27 15.91 -9.94
C ASN A 216 0.67 15.14 -8.74
N ALA A 217 0.00 14.02 -9.01
CA ALA A 217 -0.51 13.07 -8.03
C ALA A 217 0.56 12.02 -7.67
N THR A 218 0.74 11.76 -6.38
CA THR A 218 1.60 10.66 -5.88
C THR A 218 0.83 9.36 -5.66
N ARG A 219 -0.50 9.44 -5.55
CA ARG A 219 -1.39 8.29 -5.42
C ARG A 219 -1.60 7.60 -6.76
N ILE A 220 -1.47 6.27 -6.76
CA ILE A 220 -1.65 5.42 -7.94
C ILE A 220 -2.47 4.18 -7.59
N ASN A 221 -3.10 3.58 -8.60
CA ASN A 221 -3.54 2.20 -8.50
C ASN A 221 -2.30 1.29 -8.47
N ALA A 222 -2.26 0.34 -7.54
CA ALA A 222 -1.15 -0.58 -7.36
C ALA A 222 -0.82 -1.36 -8.65
N ALA A 223 -1.83 -1.84 -9.37
CA ALA A 223 -1.67 -2.53 -10.65
C ALA A 223 -0.97 -1.69 -11.74
N ASN A 224 -0.97 -0.36 -11.60
CA ASN A 224 -0.35 0.58 -12.55
C ASN A 224 1.06 1.02 -12.12
N ILE A 225 1.66 0.41 -11.10
CA ILE A 225 2.95 0.89 -10.58
C ILE A 225 4.10 0.81 -11.60
N GLU A 226 4.10 -0.17 -12.50
CA GLU A 226 5.10 -0.24 -13.58
C GLU A 226 5.09 1.03 -14.43
N ASN A 227 3.91 1.49 -14.84
CA ASN A 227 3.76 2.72 -15.62
C ASN A 227 4.26 3.92 -14.81
N ARG A 228 3.95 4.00 -13.52
CA ARG A 228 4.46 5.06 -12.64
C ARG A 228 5.99 5.04 -12.55
N VAL A 229 6.61 3.87 -12.38
CA VAL A 229 8.07 3.75 -12.36
C VAL A 229 8.68 4.20 -13.68
N ARG A 230 8.06 3.86 -14.81
CA ARG A 230 8.49 4.33 -16.13
C ARG A 230 8.42 5.86 -16.23
N GLU A 231 7.31 6.47 -15.81
CA GLU A 231 7.13 7.93 -15.76
C GLU A 231 8.18 8.62 -14.88
N LEU A 232 8.44 8.10 -13.68
CA LEU A 232 9.39 8.70 -12.74
C LEU A 232 10.86 8.56 -13.19
N ASN A 233 11.16 7.61 -14.08
CA ASN A 233 12.48 7.48 -14.70
C ASN A 233 12.66 8.41 -15.91
N LYS A 234 11.59 8.99 -16.48
CA LYS A 234 11.73 9.97 -17.56
C LYS A 234 12.50 11.19 -17.05
N VAL A 235 13.36 11.72 -17.90
CA VAL A 235 14.09 12.97 -17.65
C VAL A 235 13.17 14.13 -18.04
N ALA A 236 13.02 15.14 -17.19
CA ALA A 236 12.24 16.32 -17.55
C ALA A 236 12.95 17.12 -18.67
N ASP A 237 12.35 17.18 -19.86
CA ASP A 237 12.96 17.73 -21.08
C ASP A 237 13.26 19.24 -21.05
N ASN A 238 12.82 20.00 -20.04
CA ASN A 238 12.81 21.47 -20.07
C ASN A 238 13.47 22.17 -18.87
N SER A 239 14.52 21.61 -18.26
CA SER A 239 15.29 22.34 -17.25
C SER A 239 16.80 22.23 -17.43
N GLU A 240 17.54 23.31 -17.16
CA GLU A 240 19.01 23.43 -17.28
C GLU A 240 19.80 22.41 -16.43
N LYS A 241 19.13 21.60 -15.60
CA LYS A 241 19.68 20.42 -14.94
C LYS A 241 18.66 19.29 -15.07
N PRO A 242 18.89 18.25 -15.90
CA PRO A 242 17.95 17.14 -16.04
C PRO A 242 17.81 16.40 -14.71
N LYS A 243 16.70 16.63 -13.99
CA LYS A 243 16.39 15.90 -12.76
C LYS A 243 15.31 14.87 -13.07
N GLN A 244 15.47 13.66 -12.55
CA GLN A 244 14.55 12.53 -12.75
C GLN A 244 13.30 12.72 -11.86
N GLY A 245 12.15 12.18 -12.28
CA GLY A 245 10.90 12.31 -11.53
C GLY A 245 10.96 11.76 -10.10
N PHE A 246 11.77 10.73 -9.84
CA PHE A 246 12.05 10.23 -8.49
C PHE A 246 12.68 11.29 -7.57
N TRP A 247 13.68 12.02 -8.08
CA TRP A 247 14.32 13.11 -7.35
C TRP A 247 13.30 14.19 -6.98
N GLU A 248 12.45 14.59 -7.93
CA GLU A 248 11.41 15.61 -7.67
C GLU A 248 10.46 15.21 -6.55
N GLU A 249 9.90 13.99 -6.59
CA GLU A 249 9.00 13.51 -5.55
C GLU A 249 9.70 13.40 -4.19
N PHE A 250 10.92 12.86 -4.17
CA PHE A 250 11.70 12.72 -2.94
C PHE A 250 12.04 14.08 -2.32
N GLU A 251 12.42 15.07 -3.12
CA GLU A 251 12.71 16.42 -2.65
C GLU A 251 11.47 17.13 -2.08
N VAL A 252 10.30 16.95 -2.70
CA VAL A 252 9.04 17.45 -2.13
C VAL A 252 8.78 16.83 -0.76
N LEU A 253 9.10 15.55 -0.58
CA LEU A 253 9.00 14.88 0.73
C LEU A 253 10.04 15.44 1.73
N GLN A 254 11.27 15.71 1.30
CA GLN A 254 12.31 16.35 2.13
C GLN A 254 11.89 17.75 2.61
N GLN A 255 11.30 18.57 1.73
CA GLN A 255 10.82 19.91 2.07
C GLN A 255 9.70 19.89 3.13
N GLN A 256 8.95 18.78 3.21
CA GLN A 256 7.91 18.61 4.23
C GLN A 256 8.47 18.25 5.60
N GLU A 257 9.75 17.84 5.73
CA GLU A 257 10.36 17.53 7.04
C GLU A 257 10.40 18.72 7.99
N CYS A 258 10.52 19.95 7.46
CA CYS A 258 10.45 21.17 8.28
C CYS A 258 9.11 21.32 9.03
N LYS A 259 8.03 20.69 8.53
CA LYS A 259 6.72 20.66 9.20
C LYS A 259 6.63 19.58 10.27
N LEU A 260 7.60 18.68 10.36
CA LEU A 260 7.66 17.52 11.26
C LEU A 260 8.70 17.71 12.37
N LEU A 261 8.90 18.94 12.83
CA LEU A 261 9.81 19.26 13.94
C LEU A 261 9.17 18.92 15.29
N TYR A 262 9.09 17.63 15.59
CA TYR A 262 8.61 17.18 16.89
C TYR A 262 9.69 17.33 17.99
N PRO A 263 9.28 17.59 19.24
CA PRO A 263 10.20 17.59 20.39
C PRO A 263 10.91 16.25 20.57
N ARG A 264 12.18 16.33 20.98
CA ARG A 264 13.10 15.18 21.19
C ARG A 264 13.89 15.32 22.50
N LYS A 265 13.33 16.02 23.50
CA LYS A 265 14.04 16.43 24.72
C LYS A 265 14.50 15.22 25.53
N GLU A 266 13.71 14.16 25.56
CA GLU A 266 14.04 12.91 26.27
C GLU A 266 15.36 12.30 25.79
N GLY A 267 15.59 12.24 24.48
CA GLY A 267 16.87 11.80 23.91
C GLY A 267 18.01 12.79 24.11
N GLN A 268 17.71 14.07 24.37
CA GLN A 268 18.69 15.14 24.60
C GLN A 268 19.15 15.24 26.07
N LYS A 269 18.44 14.58 27.00
CA LYS A 269 18.79 14.54 28.42
C LYS A 269 20.24 14.07 28.63
N PRO A 270 21.01 14.69 29.54
CA PRO A 270 22.42 14.35 29.76
C PRO A 270 22.65 12.86 30.01
N GLU A 271 21.76 12.21 30.75
CA GLU A 271 21.84 10.79 31.14
C GLU A 271 21.63 9.85 29.94
N ASN A 272 20.90 10.31 28.91
CA ASN A 272 20.57 9.55 27.71
C ASN A 272 21.57 9.77 26.56
N LYS A 273 22.44 10.79 26.63
CA LYS A 273 23.40 11.10 25.55
C LYS A 273 24.27 9.91 25.16
N SER A 274 24.73 9.13 26.14
CA SER A 274 25.58 7.95 25.94
C SER A 274 24.80 6.74 25.40
N LYS A 275 23.46 6.76 25.43
CA LYS A 275 22.60 5.72 24.89
C LYS A 275 22.29 5.93 23.40
N ASN A 276 22.58 7.11 22.87
CA ASN A 276 22.34 7.44 21.47
C ASN A 276 23.57 7.08 20.61
N ARG A 277 23.41 6.22 19.61
CA ARG A 277 24.51 5.92 18.67
C ARG A 277 24.95 7.16 17.89
N TYR A 278 23.98 8.02 17.57
CA TYR A 278 24.22 9.29 16.90
C TYR A 278 23.57 10.42 17.69
N LYS A 279 24.37 11.43 18.04
CA LYS A 279 23.96 12.57 18.87
C LYS A 279 22.67 13.26 18.40
N ASN A 280 22.46 13.32 17.08
CA ASN A 280 21.38 14.11 16.48
C ASN A 280 20.22 13.25 15.92
N ILE A 281 20.30 11.92 16.02
CA ILE A 281 19.24 11.01 15.58
C ILE A 281 18.57 10.46 16.82
N LEU A 282 17.46 11.10 17.20
CA LEU A 282 16.77 10.87 18.47
C LEU A 282 15.30 10.49 18.21
N PRO A 283 14.69 9.67 19.07
CA PRO A 283 13.26 9.37 18.99
C PRO A 283 12.40 10.61 19.29
N CYS A 284 11.21 10.67 18.68
CA CYS A 284 10.21 11.71 18.91
C CYS A 284 9.48 11.45 20.24
N GLU A 285 9.22 12.51 21.03
CA GLU A 285 8.50 12.40 22.32
C GLU A 285 7.06 11.88 22.17
N SER A 286 6.33 12.32 21.14
CA SER A 286 4.94 11.92 20.90
C SER A 286 4.79 10.42 20.63
N CYS A 287 5.84 9.79 20.11
CA CYS A 287 5.92 8.33 19.97
C CYS A 287 6.57 7.65 21.17
N SER A 288 7.24 8.39 22.05
CA SER A 288 7.92 7.88 23.25
C SER A 288 7.04 7.90 24.51
N ASN A 289 5.97 8.70 24.53
CA ASN A 289 5.13 8.99 25.70
C ASN A 289 3.66 8.51 25.53
N LEU A 290 3.43 7.23 25.25
CA LEU A 290 2.10 6.64 25.48
C LEU A 290 2.00 6.20 26.95
N PRO A 291 1.02 6.70 27.73
CA PRO A 291 0.94 6.45 29.17
C PRO A 291 0.51 5.01 29.47
N PHE A 292 1.17 4.41 30.47
CA PHE A 292 0.80 3.14 31.12
C PHE A 292 -0.03 3.42 32.39
N PRO A 293 -0.99 2.55 32.76
CA PRO A 293 -1.59 2.58 34.09
C PRO A 293 -0.58 2.07 35.11
N VAL A 294 -0.14 2.95 36.01
CA VAL A 294 0.61 2.57 37.22
C VAL A 294 -0.41 2.15 38.28
N SER A 295 -0.42 0.87 38.65
CA SER A 295 -1.09 0.42 39.87
C SER A 295 -0.23 0.83 41.08
N PRO A 296 -0.82 1.40 42.15
CA PRO A 296 -0.05 1.91 43.27
C PRO A 296 0.28 0.78 44.25
N ALA A 297 1.56 0.53 44.52
CA ALA A 297 2.05 0.16 45.86
C ALA A 297 3.58 -0.02 45.90
N SER A 298 4.15 0.46 46.99
CA SER A 298 5.51 0.30 47.53
C SER A 298 6.63 1.17 46.95
N CYS A 299 7.01 2.14 47.78
CA CYS A 299 8.11 3.07 47.63
C CYS A 299 9.49 2.38 47.57
N GLY A 300 10.41 3.01 46.84
CA GLY A 300 11.86 2.91 47.08
C GLY A 300 12.64 2.10 46.06
N ASN A 301 12.99 2.73 44.92
CA ASN A 301 14.33 2.77 44.31
C ASN A 301 14.28 3.03 42.80
N ASN A 302 14.81 4.20 42.43
CA ASN A 302 15.62 4.57 41.27
C ASN A 302 15.52 3.84 39.92
N ASP A 303 15.47 4.69 38.88
CA ASP A 303 16.05 4.55 37.54
C ASP A 303 15.50 3.46 36.61
N THR A 304 14.77 3.87 35.56
CA THR A 304 15.24 3.71 34.16
C THR A 304 14.24 4.27 33.13
N ASN A 305 14.70 5.29 32.40
CA ASN A 305 14.05 5.83 31.22
C ASN A 305 14.43 4.97 30.00
N SER A 306 13.61 3.96 29.67
CA SER A 306 13.66 3.21 28.41
C SER A 306 12.42 3.53 27.59
N GLN A 307 12.42 4.70 26.95
CA GLN A 307 11.32 5.14 26.11
C GLN A 307 11.36 4.40 24.77
N CYS A 308 10.42 3.49 24.58
CA CYS A 308 10.22 2.71 23.36
C CYS A 308 8.90 3.09 22.71
N THR A 309 8.94 3.17 21.38
CA THR A 309 7.82 3.56 20.55
C THR A 309 6.89 2.38 20.29
N GLY A 310 5.66 2.42 20.80
CA GLY A 310 4.59 1.53 20.36
C GLY A 310 3.67 2.26 19.38
N LEU A 311 3.29 1.64 18.25
CA LEU A 311 2.08 2.11 17.55
C LEU A 311 0.86 1.59 18.31
N LYS A 312 -0.02 2.49 18.76
CA LYS A 312 -1.35 2.09 19.24
C LYS A 312 -2.34 1.97 18.10
N LYS A 313 -3.13 0.89 18.19
CA LYS A 313 -4.41 0.65 17.52
C LYS A 313 -5.31 1.89 17.59
N THR A 314 -5.59 2.49 16.44
CA THR A 314 -6.90 3.11 16.20
C THR A 314 -7.84 2.01 15.74
N SER A 315 -9.01 1.93 16.35
CA SER A 315 -9.94 0.80 16.41
C SER A 315 -10.68 0.43 15.12
N LEU A 316 -10.00 0.44 13.95
CA LEU A 316 -10.63 -0.04 12.70
C LEU A 316 -9.68 -0.65 11.66
N GLU A 317 -8.36 -0.71 11.87
CA GLU A 317 -7.44 -1.36 10.90
C GLU A 317 -6.51 -2.36 11.61
N THR A 318 -6.73 -3.66 11.36
CA THR A 318 -5.89 -4.80 11.78
C THR A 318 -4.59 -4.84 10.98
N GLY A 319 -3.74 -3.81 11.11
CA GLY A 319 -2.42 -3.73 10.47
C GLY A 319 -1.27 -4.22 11.35
N LYS A 320 -0.15 -4.58 10.73
CA LYS A 320 1.10 -4.92 11.44
C LYS A 320 1.65 -3.72 12.23
N VAL A 321 2.32 -4.02 13.35
CA VAL A 321 2.94 -3.02 14.23
C VAL A 321 4.45 -3.25 14.28
N PHE A 322 5.23 -2.17 14.27
CA PHE A 322 6.69 -2.22 14.23
C PHE A 322 7.32 -1.37 15.34
N ILE A 323 8.51 -1.77 15.81
CA ILE A 323 9.40 -0.92 16.60
C ILE A 323 10.63 -0.62 15.75
N ALA A 324 10.83 0.65 15.38
CA ALA A 324 12.02 1.09 14.68
C ALA A 324 13.08 1.57 15.68
N THR A 325 14.19 0.85 15.81
CA THR A 325 15.26 1.17 16.77
C THR A 325 16.65 1.22 16.12
N GLN A 326 17.61 1.80 16.84
CA GLN A 326 19.02 1.85 16.42
C GLN A 326 19.72 0.50 16.68
N GLY A 327 20.86 0.27 16.05
CA GLY A 327 21.71 -0.87 16.36
C GLY A 327 22.31 -0.72 17.76
N CYS A 328 22.22 -1.78 18.57
CA CYS A 328 22.66 -1.81 19.96
C CYS A 328 24.08 -1.29 20.17
N LEU A 329 24.27 -0.47 21.20
CA LEU A 329 25.57 -0.11 21.77
C LEU A 329 25.88 -1.04 22.94
N GLN A 330 27.14 -1.11 23.37
CA GLN A 330 27.54 -1.95 24.49
C GLN A 330 26.72 -1.69 25.76
N ASN A 331 26.44 -0.42 26.06
CA ASN A 331 25.67 0.02 27.22
C ASN A 331 24.14 0.01 27.02
N THR A 332 23.63 -0.40 25.84
CA THR A 332 22.18 -0.46 25.56
C THR A 332 21.67 -1.86 25.26
N VAL A 333 22.52 -2.90 25.28
CA VAL A 333 22.10 -4.30 25.03
C VAL A 333 21.05 -4.76 26.04
N ILE A 334 21.24 -4.42 27.33
CA ILE A 334 20.28 -4.76 28.38
C ILE A 334 18.94 -4.04 28.16
N ASP A 335 18.99 -2.76 27.80
CA ASP A 335 17.78 -1.97 27.51
C ASP A 335 17.02 -2.51 26.28
N PHE A 336 17.75 -3.03 25.27
CA PHE A 336 17.15 -3.69 24.11
C PHE A 336 16.37 -4.95 24.52
N TRP A 337 16.94 -5.81 25.36
CA TRP A 337 16.24 -7.02 25.82
C TRP A 337 15.07 -6.73 26.74
N LYS A 338 15.14 -5.67 27.56
CA LYS A 338 13.99 -5.18 28.33
C LYS A 338 12.83 -4.78 27.40
N MET A 339 13.11 -4.04 26.32
CA MET A 339 12.11 -3.68 25.31
C MET A 339 11.50 -4.91 24.65
N VAL A 340 12.32 -5.83 24.15
CA VAL A 340 11.85 -7.08 23.50
C VAL A 340 10.97 -7.90 24.46
N TYR A 341 11.35 -7.95 25.75
CA TYR A 341 10.57 -8.63 26.77
C TYR A 341 9.21 -7.97 26.99
N GLN A 342 9.21 -6.67 27.28
CA GLN A 342 8.04 -5.87 27.64
C GLN A 342 7.01 -5.83 26.52
N GLU A 343 7.44 -5.61 25.28
CA GLU A 343 6.56 -5.42 24.13
C GLU A 343 6.02 -6.75 23.57
N ASN A 344 6.31 -7.88 24.22
CA ASN A 344 5.93 -9.21 23.75
C ASN A 344 6.42 -9.51 22.31
N THR A 345 7.59 -9.00 21.94
CA THR A 345 8.16 -9.21 20.60
C THR A 345 8.60 -10.66 20.41
N HIS A 346 8.24 -11.23 19.26
CA HIS A 346 8.72 -12.54 18.82
C HIS A 346 9.61 -12.47 17.58
N VAL A 347 9.53 -11.43 16.76
CA VAL A 347 10.31 -11.31 15.53
C VAL A 347 11.20 -10.07 15.57
N ILE A 348 12.49 -10.28 15.33
CA ILE A 348 13.51 -9.22 15.26
C ILE A 348 14.12 -9.23 13.86
N VAL A 349 14.15 -8.09 13.21
CA VAL A 349 14.72 -7.86 11.87
C VAL A 349 15.92 -6.92 11.97
N MET A 350 17.11 -7.46 11.74
CA MET A 350 18.37 -6.73 11.68
C MET A 350 18.82 -6.57 10.22
N THR A 351 19.03 -5.34 9.77
CA THR A 351 19.32 -5.02 8.35
C THR A 351 20.74 -4.48 8.16
N THR A 352 21.69 -4.98 8.95
CA THR A 352 23.10 -4.58 8.95
C THR A 352 23.97 -5.72 9.42
N LYS A 353 25.23 -5.73 8.98
CA LYS A 353 26.30 -6.49 9.66
C LYS A 353 26.69 -5.79 10.96
N GLU A 354 27.36 -6.49 11.88
CA GLU A 354 27.87 -5.88 13.12
C GLU A 354 28.86 -4.76 12.81
N MET A 355 29.71 -4.99 11.80
CA MET A 355 30.71 -4.07 11.31
C MET A 355 30.64 -3.94 9.79
N GLU A 356 30.69 -2.70 9.29
CA GLU A 356 30.75 -2.41 7.86
C GLU A 356 31.87 -1.38 7.63
N ARG A 357 32.81 -1.69 6.72
CA ARG A 357 34.00 -0.86 6.42
C ARG A 357 34.78 -0.44 7.66
N GLY A 358 34.98 -1.38 8.59
CA GLY A 358 35.71 -1.13 9.85
C GLY A 358 34.96 -0.23 10.84
N ARG A 359 33.67 0.09 10.60
CA ARG A 359 32.84 0.87 11.53
C ARG A 359 31.79 0.00 12.17
N ASN A 360 31.70 0.05 13.50
CA ASN A 360 30.68 -0.65 14.27
C ASN A 360 29.28 -0.07 13.97
N LYS A 361 28.39 -0.92 13.46
CA LYS A 361 27.00 -0.59 13.16
C LYS A 361 26.04 -1.07 14.25
N CYS A 362 26.32 -2.23 14.84
CA CYS A 362 25.56 -2.84 15.93
C CYS A 362 26.46 -3.81 16.70
N VAL A 363 26.46 -3.76 18.03
CA VAL A 363 27.14 -4.79 18.83
C VAL A 363 26.31 -6.06 18.87
N CYS A 364 26.95 -7.22 18.94
CA CYS A 364 26.27 -8.50 19.11
C CYS A 364 25.49 -8.52 20.44
N TYR A 365 24.19 -8.77 20.36
CA TYR A 365 23.27 -8.82 21.51
C TYR A 365 22.62 -10.20 21.69
N TRP A 366 23.15 -11.23 21.02
CA TRP A 366 22.73 -12.62 21.15
C TRP A 366 23.94 -13.48 21.56
N PRO A 367 23.73 -14.68 22.14
CA PRO A 367 24.82 -15.62 22.40
C PRO A 367 25.19 -16.41 21.14
N ASP A 368 26.38 -17.01 21.15
CA ASP A 368 26.81 -17.95 20.11
C ASP A 368 25.87 -19.18 20.06
N LEU A 369 25.87 -19.90 18.93
CA LEU A 369 25.05 -21.08 18.74
C LEU A 369 25.21 -22.09 19.90
N HIS A 370 24.08 -22.53 20.46
CA HIS A 370 23.97 -23.41 21.63
C HIS A 370 24.46 -22.84 22.96
N ALA A 371 24.96 -21.60 22.99
CA ALA A 371 25.30 -20.91 24.21
C ALA A 371 24.11 -20.16 24.82
N THR A 372 24.22 -19.88 26.11
CA THR A 372 23.28 -19.09 26.89
C THR A 372 24.02 -17.88 27.48
N LYS A 373 23.39 -16.71 27.45
CA LYS A 373 23.95 -15.48 28.00
C LYS A 373 22.88 -14.67 28.71
N GLU A 374 23.27 -14.10 29.85
CA GLU A 374 22.41 -13.21 30.63
C GLU A 374 22.58 -11.76 30.17
N PHE A 375 21.45 -11.10 29.91
CA PHE A 375 21.36 -9.68 29.55
C PHE A 375 20.49 -8.96 30.58
N GLY A 376 21.11 -8.54 31.69
CA GLY A 376 20.38 -7.96 32.82
C GLY A 376 19.57 -9.04 33.52
N LYS A 377 18.23 -8.96 33.48
CA LYS A 377 17.34 -9.98 34.07
C LYS A 377 16.80 -10.99 33.05
N VAL A 378 17.24 -10.89 31.79
CA VAL A 378 16.76 -11.73 30.70
C VAL A 378 17.84 -12.74 30.33
N LEU A 379 17.59 -14.01 30.60
CA LEU A 379 18.43 -15.11 30.13
C LEU A 379 18.04 -15.47 28.71
N VAL A 380 19.00 -15.46 27.78
CA VAL A 380 18.76 -15.77 26.36
C VAL A 380 19.67 -16.92 25.93
N ARG A 381 19.08 -17.91 25.26
CA ARG A 381 19.77 -19.04 24.64
C ARG A 381 19.61 -19.00 23.13
N ASN A 382 20.67 -19.31 22.39
CA ASN A 382 20.61 -19.49 20.94
C ASN A 382 20.44 -20.98 20.63
N ILE A 383 19.25 -21.36 20.18
CA ILE A 383 18.87 -22.75 19.98
C ILE A 383 19.37 -23.26 18.63
N ASP A 384 19.25 -22.45 17.59
CA ASP A 384 19.45 -22.87 16.19
C ASP A 384 19.86 -21.67 15.34
N GLU A 385 20.75 -21.90 14.36
CA GLU A 385 21.17 -20.92 13.37
C GLU A 385 21.08 -21.53 11.98
N ARG A 386 20.33 -20.86 11.09
CA ARG A 386 20.10 -21.30 9.71
C ARG A 386 20.57 -20.22 8.75
N PRO A 387 21.74 -20.38 8.12
CA PRO A 387 22.15 -19.50 7.05
C PRO A 387 21.29 -19.74 5.81
N ALA A 388 20.79 -18.66 5.22
CA ALA A 388 20.17 -18.61 3.90
C ALA A 388 21.05 -17.77 2.96
N GLN A 389 20.64 -17.61 1.71
CA GLN A 389 21.42 -16.88 0.70
C GLN A 389 21.70 -15.43 1.13
N ASP A 390 20.68 -14.70 1.58
CA ASP A 390 20.78 -13.26 1.88
C ASP A 390 20.70 -12.90 3.36
N TYR A 391 20.37 -13.85 4.22
CA TYR A 391 20.15 -13.63 5.64
C TYR A 391 20.53 -14.84 6.49
N ILE A 392 20.69 -14.62 7.79
CA ILE A 392 20.79 -15.69 8.78
C ILE A 392 19.56 -15.62 9.68
N LEU A 393 18.90 -16.76 9.90
CA LEU A 393 17.84 -16.91 10.88
C LEU A 393 18.41 -17.55 12.15
N ARG A 394 18.22 -16.91 13.30
CA ARG A 394 18.50 -17.51 14.60
C ARG A 394 17.22 -17.74 15.38
N LYS A 395 17.06 -18.93 15.95
CA LYS A 395 16.00 -19.23 16.91
C LYS A 395 16.54 -19.00 18.31
N LEU A 396 16.13 -17.89 18.91
CA LEU A 396 16.48 -17.55 20.29
C LEU A 396 15.36 -18.00 21.23
N GLU A 397 15.72 -18.28 22.48
CA GLU A 397 14.79 -18.56 23.56
C GLU A 397 15.14 -17.70 24.75
N LYS A 398 14.13 -17.07 25.35
CA LYS A 398 14.28 -16.30 26.59
C LYS A 398 13.43 -16.89 27.71
N GLU A 399 13.81 -16.63 28.96
CA GLU A 399 13.02 -17.00 30.15
C GLU A 399 12.04 -15.88 30.62
N PRO A 400 10.82 -16.21 31.11
CA PRO A 400 10.12 -17.48 30.93
C PRO A 400 9.95 -17.79 29.43
N VAL A 401 9.94 -19.09 29.11
CA VAL A 401 10.12 -19.65 27.76
C VAL A 401 9.29 -18.90 26.72
N ARG A 402 9.98 -18.15 25.86
CA ARG A 402 9.44 -17.50 24.67
C ARG A 402 10.47 -17.65 23.55
N HIS A 403 10.02 -18.15 22.41
CA HIS A 403 10.85 -18.20 21.22
C HIS A 403 10.87 -16.86 20.49
N ILE A 404 12.04 -16.46 20.04
CA ILE A 404 12.27 -15.23 19.29
C ILE A 404 13.01 -15.59 18.00
N TRP A 405 12.45 -15.21 16.86
CA TRP A 405 13.02 -15.40 15.55
C TRP A 405 13.81 -14.16 15.17
N HIS A 406 15.12 -14.29 15.15
CA HIS A 406 16.05 -13.22 14.80
C HIS A 406 16.50 -13.38 13.36
N TYR A 407 16.04 -12.47 12.51
CA TYR A 407 16.34 -12.40 11.09
C TYR A 407 17.41 -11.33 10.85
N GLN A 408 18.62 -11.72 10.42
CA GLN A 408 19.71 -10.79 10.09
C GLN A 408 19.98 -10.80 8.58
N TYR A 409 19.58 -9.75 7.88
CA TYR A 409 19.84 -9.56 6.45
C TYR A 409 21.27 -9.05 6.23
N LEU A 410 22.05 -9.78 5.42
CA LEU A 410 23.48 -9.59 5.23
C LEU A 410 23.86 -9.08 3.83
N SER A 411 22.97 -9.20 2.85
CA SER A 411 23.20 -8.81 1.46
C SER A 411 22.95 -7.33 1.17
N TRP A 412 22.57 -6.52 2.17
CA TRP A 412 22.41 -5.08 1.96
C TRP A 412 23.78 -4.41 1.77
N PRO A 413 24.02 -3.64 0.69
CA PRO A 413 25.32 -3.04 0.45
C PRO A 413 25.67 -1.90 1.42
N ASP A 414 26.96 -1.67 1.65
CA ASP A 414 27.42 -0.59 2.53
C ASP A 414 26.94 0.80 2.06
N HIS A 415 26.86 1.01 0.74
CA HIS A 415 26.35 2.22 0.11
C HIS A 415 25.17 1.92 -0.80
N GLY A 416 24.17 2.79 -0.78
CA GLY A 416 22.99 2.68 -1.62
C GLY A 416 22.02 1.58 -1.17
N VAL A 417 21.56 0.81 -2.15
CA VAL A 417 20.49 -0.19 -2.04
C VAL A 417 20.87 -1.45 -2.83
N PRO A 418 20.29 -2.62 -2.53
CA PRO A 418 20.44 -3.80 -3.39
C PRO A 418 20.07 -3.47 -4.85
N ASN A 419 20.77 -4.09 -5.81
CA ASN A 419 20.50 -3.87 -7.24
C ASN A 419 19.11 -4.40 -7.64
N GLU A 420 18.74 -5.56 -7.10
CA GLU A 420 17.47 -6.23 -7.35
C GLU A 420 16.70 -6.37 -6.03
N PRO A 421 15.36 -6.15 -6.01
CA PRO A 421 14.59 -6.24 -4.79
C PRO A 421 14.18 -7.66 -4.39
N GLY A 422 14.32 -8.65 -5.28
CA GLY A 422 13.89 -10.04 -5.03
C GLY A 422 14.37 -10.65 -3.71
N GLY A 423 15.65 -10.49 -3.35
CA GLY A 423 16.17 -11.00 -2.08
C GLY A 423 15.55 -10.37 -0.84
N VAL A 424 15.22 -9.07 -0.91
CA VAL A 424 14.52 -8.36 0.17
C VAL A 424 13.06 -8.79 0.26
N LEU A 425 12.40 -8.98 -0.89
CA LEU A 425 11.01 -9.43 -0.94
C LEU A 425 10.86 -10.84 -0.35
N TRP A 426 11.73 -11.77 -0.74
CA TRP A 426 11.77 -13.12 -0.18
C TRP A 426 12.01 -13.10 1.34
N PHE A 427 12.98 -12.29 1.78
CA PHE A 427 13.26 -12.09 3.19
C PHE A 427 12.03 -11.59 3.98
N LEU A 428 11.29 -10.63 3.44
CA LEU A 428 10.07 -10.12 4.07
C LEU A 428 8.93 -11.14 4.06
N GLU A 429 8.78 -11.94 2.99
CA GLU A 429 7.81 -13.03 2.93
C GLU A 429 8.02 -14.01 4.10
N GLU A 430 9.27 -14.41 4.38
CA GLU A 430 9.61 -15.31 5.50
C GLU A 430 9.41 -14.68 6.88
N VAL A 431 9.79 -13.41 7.05
CA VAL A 431 9.52 -12.63 8.28
C VAL A 431 8.02 -12.58 8.55
N ASN A 432 7.23 -12.30 7.53
CA ASN A 432 5.77 -12.16 7.63
C ASN A 432 5.09 -13.49 7.91
N ARG A 433 5.51 -14.56 7.23
CA ARG A 433 5.04 -15.93 7.49
C ARG A 433 5.30 -16.34 8.93
N THR A 434 6.47 -15.99 9.46
CA THR A 434 6.81 -16.25 10.87
C THR A 434 5.89 -15.48 11.81
N GLN A 435 5.76 -14.17 11.60
CA GLN A 435 4.91 -13.32 12.44
C GLN A 435 3.44 -13.80 12.44
N SER A 436 2.89 -14.23 11.29
CA SER A 436 1.50 -14.68 11.19
C SER A 436 1.23 -16.02 11.87
N THR A 437 2.26 -16.87 12.06
CA THR A 437 2.10 -18.16 12.74
C THR A 437 2.06 -18.06 14.26
N ILE A 438 2.39 -16.90 14.83
CA ILE A 438 2.53 -16.70 16.27
C ILE A 438 1.29 -15.96 16.79
N PRO A 439 0.42 -16.60 17.58
CA PRO A 439 -0.74 -15.93 18.16
C PRO A 439 -0.31 -14.87 19.18
N ASP A 440 -1.08 -13.79 19.27
CA ASP A 440 -0.88 -12.68 20.23
C ASP A 440 0.53 -12.07 20.23
N THR A 441 1.23 -12.15 19.09
CA THR A 441 2.57 -11.60 18.95
C THR A 441 2.57 -10.07 19.06
N GLY A 442 3.58 -9.54 19.76
CA GLY A 442 3.87 -8.11 19.81
C GLY A 442 4.44 -7.58 18.50
N PRO A 443 4.90 -6.32 18.50
CA PRO A 443 5.41 -5.67 17.30
C PRO A 443 6.73 -6.27 16.82
N ILE A 444 6.93 -6.23 15.49
CA ILE A 444 8.20 -6.63 14.86
C ILE A 444 9.24 -5.55 15.17
N VAL A 445 10.34 -5.93 15.81
CA VAL A 445 11.45 -5.01 16.04
C VAL A 445 12.33 -4.95 14.80
N VAL A 446 12.47 -3.78 14.18
CA VAL A 446 13.32 -3.58 12.99
C VAL A 446 14.42 -2.58 13.32
N HIS A 447 15.68 -2.95 13.05
CA HIS A 447 16.82 -2.06 13.28
C HIS A 447 17.93 -2.22 12.23
N CYS A 448 18.81 -1.23 12.20
CA CYS A 448 20.02 -1.21 11.38
C CYS A 448 21.17 -0.59 12.18
N SER A 449 21.75 0.51 11.70
CA SER A 449 22.69 1.32 12.48
C SER A 449 21.97 2.46 13.21
N ALA A 450 21.46 3.46 12.49
CA ALA A 450 20.71 4.57 13.08
C ALA A 450 19.21 4.26 13.31
N GLY A 451 18.69 3.21 12.67
CA GLY A 451 17.28 2.85 12.75
C GLY A 451 16.35 3.75 11.95
N ILE A 452 16.80 4.31 10.82
CA ILE A 452 16.01 5.25 10.00
C ILE A 452 16.08 4.98 8.49
N GLY A 453 17.26 4.74 7.91
CA GLY A 453 17.43 4.50 6.47
C GLY A 453 16.90 3.12 6.05
N ARG A 454 17.75 2.08 6.15
CA ARG A 454 17.38 0.69 5.80
C ARG A 454 16.14 0.20 6.57
N THR A 455 16.07 0.52 7.86
CA THR A 455 14.91 0.24 8.72
C THR A 455 13.63 0.87 8.16
N GLY A 456 13.66 2.14 7.76
CA GLY A 456 12.49 2.81 7.18
C GLY A 456 12.11 2.24 5.82
N THR A 457 13.10 1.91 4.99
CA THR A 457 12.86 1.26 3.69
C THR A 457 12.13 -0.07 3.86
N ILE A 458 12.62 -0.94 4.75
CA ILE A 458 12.01 -2.25 5.02
C ILE A 458 10.58 -2.10 5.58
N ILE A 459 10.39 -1.24 6.58
CA ILE A 459 9.06 -1.02 7.18
C ILE A 459 8.06 -0.49 6.13
N VAL A 460 8.46 0.46 5.28
CA VAL A 460 7.57 1.02 4.26
C VAL A 460 7.22 -0.01 3.20
N ILE A 461 8.18 -0.81 2.73
CA ILE A 461 7.91 -1.91 1.79
C ILE A 461 6.90 -2.88 2.42
N ASP A 462 7.12 -3.29 3.68
CA ASP A 462 6.25 -4.26 4.35
C ASP A 462 4.82 -3.71 4.57
N ILE A 463 4.67 -2.43 4.91
CA ILE A 463 3.36 -1.76 5.02
C ILE A 463 2.63 -1.78 3.67
N LEU A 464 3.31 -1.44 2.58
CA LEU A 464 2.70 -1.39 1.25
C LEU A 464 2.29 -2.77 0.75
N ILE A 465 3.14 -3.78 0.95
CA ILE A 465 2.83 -5.18 0.64
C ILE A 465 1.65 -5.67 1.48
N ASP A 466 1.58 -5.32 2.77
CA ASP A 466 0.45 -5.67 3.64
C ASP A 466 -0.86 -5.03 3.19
N ILE A 467 -0.83 -3.78 2.71
CA ILE A 467 -2.00 -3.12 2.09
C ILE A 467 -2.45 -3.88 0.84
N ILE A 468 -1.53 -4.23 -0.05
CA ILE A 468 -1.83 -4.96 -1.28
C ILE A 468 -2.41 -6.36 -0.97
N ASN A 469 -1.84 -7.08 -0.01
CA ASN A 469 -2.36 -8.39 0.40
C ASN A 469 -3.78 -8.31 0.98
N ARG A 470 -4.06 -7.27 1.78
CA ARG A 470 -5.38 -7.11 2.42
C ARG A 470 -6.46 -6.60 1.45
N GLN A 471 -6.09 -5.75 0.49
CA GLN A 471 -7.04 -5.05 -0.38
C GLN A 471 -7.07 -5.55 -1.83
N GLY A 472 -6.12 -6.39 -2.23
CA GLY A 472 -5.97 -6.86 -3.62
C GLY A 472 -5.06 -5.97 -4.48
N LEU A 473 -4.84 -6.41 -5.73
CA LEU A 473 -3.89 -5.77 -6.66
C LEU A 473 -4.40 -4.43 -7.24
N ASP A 474 -5.69 -4.17 -7.17
CA ASP A 474 -6.30 -2.95 -7.70
C ASP A 474 -6.53 -1.89 -6.61
N CYS A 475 -5.81 -1.97 -5.49
CA CYS A 475 -5.94 -0.99 -4.40
C CYS A 475 -5.19 0.32 -4.68
N ASP A 476 -5.50 1.37 -3.92
CA ASP A 476 -4.77 2.64 -3.97
C ASP A 476 -3.50 2.58 -3.09
N ILE A 477 -2.36 2.96 -3.65
CA ILE A 477 -1.09 3.13 -2.92
C ILE A 477 -0.53 4.54 -3.12
N ASP A 478 0.11 5.07 -2.10
CA ASP A 478 0.74 6.40 -2.10
C ASP A 478 2.05 6.34 -1.30
N ILE A 479 3.16 6.09 -2.01
CA ILE A 479 4.46 5.81 -1.39
C ILE A 479 4.97 7.03 -0.60
N PRO A 480 5.00 8.27 -1.14
CA PRO A 480 5.32 9.48 -0.38
C PRO A 480 4.50 9.64 0.89
N LYS A 481 3.18 9.45 0.80
CA LYS A 481 2.28 9.62 1.94
C LYS A 481 2.52 8.56 3.02
N THR A 482 2.79 7.31 2.62
CA THR A 482 3.17 6.24 3.55
C THR A 482 4.48 6.56 4.24
N ILE A 483 5.51 7.02 3.50
CA ILE A 483 6.78 7.45 4.11
C ILE A 483 6.56 8.62 5.05
N GLN A 484 5.75 9.61 4.68
CA GLN A 484 5.41 10.75 5.53
C GLN A 484 4.74 10.31 6.83
N ARG A 485 3.79 9.35 6.78
CA ARG A 485 3.14 8.78 7.97
C ARG A 485 4.14 8.09 8.90
N VAL A 486 5.15 7.42 8.34
CA VAL A 486 6.22 6.80 9.13
C VAL A 486 7.19 7.86 9.67
N ARG A 487 7.50 8.92 8.91
CA ARG A 487 8.34 10.06 9.34
C ARG A 487 7.71 10.88 10.46
N GLN A 488 6.38 10.94 10.52
CA GLN A 488 5.65 11.56 11.64
C GLN A 488 5.94 10.85 12.97
N GLN A 489 6.27 9.56 12.93
CA GLN A 489 6.52 8.76 14.13
C GLN A 489 8.00 8.67 14.50
N ARG A 490 8.88 8.60 13.49
CA ARG A 490 10.33 8.63 13.66
C ARG A 490 10.96 9.47 12.56
N SER A 491 11.69 10.52 12.94
CA SER A 491 12.27 11.46 11.98
C SER A 491 13.28 10.78 11.04
N GLY A 492 13.28 11.16 9.76
CA GLY A 492 14.29 10.75 8.78
C GLY A 492 14.16 9.31 8.27
N MET A 493 13.00 8.68 8.45
CA MET A 493 12.71 7.35 7.89
C MET A 493 12.79 7.40 6.36
N VAL A 494 13.56 6.49 5.76
CA VAL A 494 14.00 6.52 4.34
C VAL A 494 14.85 7.77 4.06
N GLN A 495 16.17 7.60 3.93
CA GLN A 495 17.12 8.73 3.96
C GLN A 495 17.60 9.23 2.59
N THR A 496 17.49 8.42 1.54
CA THR A 496 18.08 8.74 0.23
C THR A 496 17.09 8.48 -0.88
N GLU A 497 17.27 9.18 -2.01
CA GLU A 497 16.51 8.95 -3.23
C GLU A 497 16.67 7.49 -3.71
N ALA A 498 17.87 6.90 -3.59
CA ALA A 498 18.10 5.50 -3.94
C ALA A 498 17.20 4.55 -3.14
N GLN A 499 17.03 4.78 -1.83
CA GLN A 499 16.08 4.03 -1.00
C GLN A 499 14.63 4.29 -1.39
N TYR A 500 14.28 5.53 -1.71
CA TYR A 500 12.95 5.89 -2.18
C TYR A 500 12.59 5.15 -3.49
N LYS A 501 13.48 5.19 -4.48
CA LYS A 501 13.34 4.44 -5.75
C LYS A 501 13.30 2.93 -5.52
N PHE A 502 14.11 2.41 -4.60
CA PHE A 502 14.10 0.98 -4.26
C PHE A 502 12.75 0.50 -3.70
N ILE A 503 12.03 1.34 -2.94
CA ILE A 503 10.67 1.01 -2.47
C ILE A 503 9.73 0.81 -3.66
N TYR A 504 9.76 1.71 -4.65
CA TYR A 504 8.96 1.56 -5.87
C TYR A 504 9.32 0.29 -6.64
N MET A 505 10.61 0.01 -6.84
CA MET A 505 11.07 -1.20 -7.53
C MET A 505 10.63 -2.48 -6.79
N ALA A 506 10.73 -2.50 -5.46
CA ALA A 506 10.30 -3.65 -4.66
C ALA A 506 8.79 -3.88 -4.76
N VAL A 507 7.98 -2.84 -4.64
CA VAL A 507 6.52 -2.95 -4.77
C VAL A 507 6.12 -3.36 -6.20
N GLN A 508 6.79 -2.83 -7.23
CA GLN A 508 6.60 -3.26 -8.61
C GLN A 508 6.87 -4.76 -8.79
N GLN A 509 8.07 -5.24 -8.40
CA GLN A 509 8.40 -6.66 -8.56
C GLN A 509 7.45 -7.56 -7.76
N TYR A 510 7.01 -7.11 -6.57
CA TYR A 510 6.02 -7.84 -5.79
C TYR A 510 4.68 -8.00 -6.53
N ILE A 511 4.17 -6.90 -7.11
CA ILE A 511 2.93 -6.90 -7.89
C ILE A 511 3.04 -7.76 -9.15
N ASP A 512 4.15 -7.66 -9.88
CA ASP A 512 4.41 -8.48 -11.07
C ASP A 512 4.40 -9.97 -10.72
N THR A 513 5.01 -10.34 -9.58
CA THR A 513 5.05 -11.72 -9.11
C THR A 513 3.67 -12.21 -8.68
N ALA A 514 2.91 -11.39 -7.95
CA ALA A 514 1.55 -11.70 -7.53
C ALA A 514 0.60 -11.86 -8.74
N GLN A 515 0.73 -11.00 -9.75
CA GLN A 515 -0.05 -11.10 -10.97
C GLN A 515 0.25 -12.39 -11.74
N LYS A 516 1.53 -12.77 -11.89
CA LYS A 516 1.91 -14.04 -12.54
C LYS A 516 1.37 -15.26 -11.80
N ARG A 517 1.47 -15.29 -10.46
CA ARG A 517 0.90 -16.36 -9.63
C ARG A 517 -0.61 -16.49 -9.88
N LEU A 518 -1.32 -15.37 -9.94
CA LEU A 518 -2.76 -15.35 -10.22
C LEU A 518 -3.11 -15.87 -11.63
N GLU A 519 -2.36 -15.47 -12.65
CA GLU A 519 -2.55 -15.94 -14.03
C GLU A 519 -2.30 -17.46 -14.18
N GLU A 520 -1.35 -18.02 -13.43
CA GLU A 520 -1.07 -19.46 -13.39
C GLU A 520 -2.19 -20.24 -12.70
N GLU A 521 -2.69 -19.76 -11.55
CA GLU A 521 -3.84 -20.36 -10.86
C GLU A 521 -5.09 -20.39 -11.74
N GLN A 522 -5.34 -19.32 -12.50
CA GLN A 522 -6.46 -19.28 -13.45
C GLN A 522 -6.30 -20.30 -14.57
N ARG A 523 -5.08 -20.41 -15.13
CA ARG A 523 -4.75 -21.38 -16.17
C ARG A 523 -4.96 -22.81 -15.68
N ASN A 524 -4.61 -23.10 -14.43
CA ASN A 524 -4.81 -24.41 -13.81
C ASN A 524 -6.30 -24.70 -13.58
N LYS A 525 -7.07 -23.74 -13.06
CA LYS A 525 -8.54 -23.88 -12.90
C LYS A 525 -9.26 -24.10 -14.24
N MET A 526 -8.83 -23.44 -15.32
CA MET A 526 -9.38 -23.67 -16.65
C MET A 526 -9.07 -25.09 -17.15
N LYS A 527 -7.83 -25.56 -16.98
CA LYS A 527 -7.45 -26.95 -17.31
C LYS A 527 -8.27 -27.97 -16.52
N GLU A 528 -8.46 -27.78 -15.21
CA GLU A 528 -9.28 -28.68 -14.39
C GLU A 528 -10.75 -28.75 -14.85
N ARG A 529 -11.31 -27.63 -15.33
CA ARG A 529 -12.68 -27.59 -15.88
C ARG A 529 -12.80 -28.35 -17.21
N GLU A 530 -11.75 -28.36 -18.03
CA GLU A 530 -11.72 -29.08 -19.32
C GLU A 530 -11.76 -30.62 -19.18
N TYR A 531 -11.38 -31.19 -18.02
CA TYR A 531 -11.31 -32.65 -17.81
C TYR A 531 -12.48 -33.25 -17.02
N SER A 532 -13.60 -32.54 -16.83
CA SER A 532 -14.76 -33.04 -16.09
C SER A 532 -15.59 -34.12 -16.84
N ASN A 533 -15.31 -34.35 -18.13
CA ASN A 533 -16.13 -35.20 -19.02
C ASN A 533 -15.48 -36.51 -19.48
N ILE A 534 -14.22 -36.78 -19.13
CA ILE A 534 -13.53 -38.01 -19.58
C ILE A 534 -13.78 -39.13 -18.55
N LYS A 535 -14.95 -39.76 -18.64
CA LYS A 535 -15.13 -41.12 -18.09
C LYS A 535 -14.38 -42.08 -19.01
N TYR A 536 -13.28 -42.66 -18.54
CA TYR A 536 -12.73 -43.85 -19.19
C TYR A 536 -13.83 -44.93 -19.23
N PRO A 537 -14.19 -45.46 -20.41
CA PRO A 537 -15.06 -46.62 -20.47
C PRO A 537 -14.37 -47.76 -19.73
N GLN A 538 -15.05 -48.40 -18.78
CA GLN A 538 -14.60 -49.70 -18.28
C GLN A 538 -14.50 -50.64 -19.48
N MET A 539 -13.28 -51.02 -19.85
CA MET A 539 -13.04 -52.08 -20.82
C MET A 539 -13.69 -53.36 -20.28
N THR A 540 -14.80 -53.75 -20.89
CA THR A 540 -15.39 -55.07 -20.70
C THR A 540 -14.46 -56.08 -21.36
N ASN A 541 -13.75 -56.86 -20.54
CA ASN A 541 -12.96 -58.00 -20.99
C ASN A 541 -13.91 -59.09 -21.53
N SER A 542 -14.18 -59.06 -22.84
CA SER A 542 -14.72 -60.19 -23.58
C SER A 542 -13.60 -61.17 -23.91
N ARG A 543 -13.36 -62.15 -23.02
CA ARG A 543 -12.68 -63.40 -23.41
C ARG A 543 -13.69 -64.52 -23.54
N SER A 544 -13.91 -64.88 -24.80
CA SER A 544 -14.64 -66.04 -25.28
C SER A 544 -14.13 -67.34 -24.66
N LYS A 545 -15.06 -68.15 -24.14
CA LYS A 545 -14.83 -69.56 -23.85
C LYS A 545 -14.65 -70.30 -25.17
N THR A 546 -13.52 -70.97 -25.36
CA THR A 546 -13.39 -72.11 -26.29
C THR A 546 -12.98 -73.33 -25.47
N ASN A 547 -13.86 -74.32 -25.46
CA ASN A 547 -13.61 -75.65 -24.93
C ASN A 547 -12.64 -76.39 -25.86
N MET A 548 -11.58 -76.99 -25.30
CA MET A 548 -11.02 -78.22 -25.86
C MET A 548 -10.63 -79.20 -24.75
N THR A 549 -10.90 -80.46 -25.06
CA THR A 549 -11.00 -81.66 -24.25
C THR A 549 -9.68 -82.43 -24.11
N SER A 550 -9.64 -83.29 -23.07
CA SER A 550 -8.73 -84.44 -22.83
C SER A 550 -7.31 -84.07 -22.36
N SER A 551 -6.65 -84.78 -21.44
CA SER A 551 -6.79 -86.15 -20.93
C SER A 551 -6.07 -86.31 -19.59
N ARG A 552 -6.59 -87.21 -18.74
CA ARG A 552 -5.93 -87.75 -17.54
C ARG A 552 -4.68 -88.58 -17.88
N SER A 553 -3.64 -88.49 -17.06
CA SER A 553 -2.75 -89.60 -16.63
C SER A 553 -1.91 -89.08 -15.44
N SER A 554 -2.26 -89.48 -14.21
CA SER A 554 -1.72 -90.62 -13.43
C SER A 554 -0.42 -90.29 -12.69
N SER A 555 -0.54 -90.39 -11.37
CA SER A 555 0.41 -90.37 -10.26
C SER A 555 1.78 -91.01 -10.52
N VAL A 556 2.83 -90.39 -9.97
CA VAL A 556 3.71 -90.94 -8.91
C VAL A 556 4.09 -89.78 -7.98
#